data_AF-A0A5P9K0T1-F1
#
_entry.id   AF-A0A5P9K0T1-F1
#
_cell.length_a   1.000
_cell.length_b   1.000
_cell.length_c   1.000
_cell.angle_alpha   90.00
_cell.angle_beta   90.00
_cell.angle_gamma   90.00
#
_symmetry.space_group_name_H-M   'P 1'
#
loop_
_entity.id
_entity.type
_entity.pdbx_description
1 polymer ?
#
loop_
_entity_poly.entity_id
_entity_poly.type
_entity_poly.pdbx_seq_one_letter_code
_entity_poly.pdbx_strand_id
1 'polypeptide(L)'
;MPSRAGRETGCDAAVFPATAAPAEAAFVEGAPRTILRLEGFVLLVLATWGFGLTGLSWWLYALLFLLPDLSFAGYLAGPRRGAILYNALHSTIAPAVLAGWGLLTGEPLPLGLAAIWAAHIGFDRMLGYGLKYASAFGDTHLGRIGRQRKGA
;
A
#
# COMPACT_ATOMS: atom_id res chain seq x y z
N MET A 1 -43.47 -55.43 -31.94
CA MET A 1 -42.49 -56.15 -31.08
C MET A 1 -41.65 -57.01 -32.02
N PRO A 2 -40.30 -56.96 -32.02
CA PRO A 2 -39.35 -56.77 -30.89
C PRO A 2 -38.63 -55.40 -30.95
N SER A 3 -38.28 -54.73 -29.84
CA SER A 3 -37.29 -54.99 -28.77
C SER A 3 -35.83 -54.82 -29.21
N ARG A 4 -35.20 -53.70 -28.79
CA ARG A 4 -33.91 -53.69 -28.07
C ARG A 4 -33.57 -52.32 -27.47
N ALA A 5 -33.09 -52.38 -26.23
CA ALA A 5 -32.65 -51.31 -25.37
C ALA A 5 -31.15 -50.97 -25.53
N GLY A 6 -30.74 -49.81 -25.01
CA GLY A 6 -29.35 -49.39 -24.75
C GLY A 6 -29.21 -47.86 -24.85
N ARG A 7 -29.26 -47.10 -23.74
CA ARG A 7 -28.11 -46.54 -22.97
C ARG A 7 -27.07 -45.82 -23.86
N GLU A 8 -26.48 -44.68 -23.52
CA GLU A 8 -26.52 -43.72 -22.42
C GLU A 8 -25.63 -42.54 -22.88
N THR A 9 -25.83 -41.36 -22.28
CA THR A 9 -24.81 -40.32 -22.05
C THR A 9 -24.02 -39.76 -23.24
N GLY A 10 -24.42 -38.58 -23.69
CA GLY A 10 -23.55 -37.61 -24.35
C GLY A 10 -23.87 -36.22 -23.82
N CYS A 11 -23.44 -35.92 -22.60
CA CYS A 11 -23.38 -34.53 -22.14
C CYS A 11 -22.23 -33.89 -22.93
N ASP A 12 -22.56 -33.27 -24.07
CA ASP A 12 -21.62 -32.46 -24.82
C ASP A 12 -21.20 -31.30 -23.91
N ALA A 13 -20.07 -31.50 -23.26
CA ALA A 13 -19.33 -30.46 -22.56
C ALA A 13 -18.89 -29.45 -23.61
N ALA A 14 -19.76 -28.48 -23.89
CA ALA A 14 -19.39 -27.25 -24.53
C ALA A 14 -18.36 -26.57 -23.62
N VAL A 15 -17.10 -26.78 -23.97
CA VAL A 15 -15.93 -26.10 -23.42
C VAL A 15 -16.14 -24.62 -23.68
N PHE A 16 -16.58 -23.89 -22.64
CA PHE A 16 -16.48 -22.45 -22.63
C PHE A 16 -14.98 -22.11 -22.64
N PRO A 17 -14.45 -21.41 -23.66
CA PRO A 17 -13.09 -20.92 -23.57
C PRO A 17 -13.07 -19.83 -22.49
N ALA A 18 -12.63 -20.21 -21.29
CA ALA A 18 -12.21 -19.28 -20.25
C ALA A 18 -10.97 -18.54 -20.77
N THR A 19 -11.19 -17.54 -21.61
CA THR A 19 -10.22 -16.47 -21.84
C THR A 19 -10.24 -15.62 -20.58
N ALA A 20 -9.50 -16.07 -19.55
CA ALA A 20 -9.14 -15.22 -18.45
C ALA A 20 -8.31 -14.07 -19.03
N ALA A 21 -8.94 -12.91 -19.21
CA ALA A 21 -8.23 -11.66 -19.42
C ALA A 21 -7.17 -11.53 -18.30
N PRO A 22 -5.95 -11.02 -18.60
CA PRO A 22 -4.96 -10.81 -17.56
C PRO A 22 -5.61 -9.96 -16.47
N ALA A 23 -5.48 -10.38 -15.22
CA ALA A 23 -6.01 -9.66 -14.07
C ALA A 23 -5.37 -8.26 -14.03
N GLU A 24 -6.05 -7.30 -14.66
CA GLU A 24 -5.71 -5.90 -14.58
C GLU A 24 -5.84 -5.52 -13.10
N ALA A 25 -4.77 -4.99 -12.50
CA ALA A 25 -4.73 -4.74 -11.06
C ALA A 25 -5.96 -3.90 -10.66
N ALA A 26 -6.88 -4.49 -9.90
CA ALA A 26 -8.08 -3.81 -9.45
C ALA A 26 -7.68 -2.73 -8.42
N PHE A 27 -7.80 -1.47 -8.81
CA PHE A 27 -7.46 -0.33 -7.97
C PHE A 27 -8.65 0.09 -7.10
N VAL A 28 -8.38 0.68 -5.93
CA VAL A 28 -9.44 1.27 -5.11
C VAL A 28 -9.93 2.57 -5.76
N GLU A 29 -11.19 2.57 -6.20
CA GLU A 29 -11.85 3.71 -6.85
C GLU A 29 -13.05 4.22 -6.03
N GLY A 30 -13.49 5.46 -6.31
CA GLY A 30 -14.69 6.03 -5.67
C GLY A 30 -14.52 6.41 -4.20
N ALA A 31 -15.58 6.22 -3.40
CA ALA A 31 -15.63 6.64 -2.00
C ALA A 31 -14.53 6.05 -1.10
N PRO A 32 -14.16 4.74 -1.21
CA PRO A 32 -13.08 4.16 -0.41
C PRO A 32 -11.72 4.84 -0.61
N ARG A 33 -11.42 5.34 -1.82
CA ARG A 33 -10.18 6.09 -2.10
C ARG A 33 -10.12 7.38 -1.29
N THR A 34 -11.23 8.11 -1.23
CA THR A 34 -11.31 9.35 -0.46
C THR A 34 -11.16 9.09 1.03
N ILE A 35 -11.78 8.03 1.54
CA ILE A 35 -11.63 7.60 2.93
C ILE A 35 -10.16 7.31 3.25
N LEU A 36 -9.47 6.52 2.43
CA LEU A 36 -8.05 6.20 2.64
C LEU A 36 -7.14 7.45 2.66
N ARG A 37 -7.45 8.46 1.84
CA ARG A 37 -6.72 9.75 1.86
C ARG A 37 -6.99 10.54 3.14
N LEU A 38 -8.24 10.56 3.61
CA LEU A 38 -8.61 11.20 4.86
C LEU A 38 -7.98 10.48 6.06
N GLU A 39 -7.94 9.15 6.05
CA GLU A 39 -7.21 8.36 7.05
C GLU A 39 -5.71 8.72 7.06
N GLY A 40 -5.09 8.87 5.88
CA GLY A 40 -3.72 9.35 5.75
C GLY A 40 -3.52 10.73 6.36
N PHE A 41 -4.42 11.67 6.07
CA PHE A 41 -4.39 13.02 6.64
C PHE A 41 -4.53 13.01 8.17
N VAL A 42 -5.49 12.24 8.70
CA VAL A 42 -5.67 12.11 10.16
C VAL A 42 -4.44 11.49 10.80
N LEU A 43 -3.84 10.47 10.17
CA LEU A 43 -2.61 9.85 10.65
C LEU A 43 -1.45 10.84 10.69
N LEU A 44 -1.29 11.66 9.65
CA LEU A 44 -0.30 12.74 9.61
C LEU A 44 -0.49 13.70 10.79
N VAL A 45 -1.69 14.25 10.95
CA VAL A 45 -1.98 15.24 12.00
C VAL A 45 -1.75 14.67 13.39
N LEU A 46 -2.31 13.50 13.69
CA LEU A 46 -2.22 12.89 15.01
C LEU A 46 -0.80 12.45 15.35
N ALA A 47 -0.04 11.94 14.38
CA ALA A 47 1.34 11.54 14.60
C ALA A 47 2.25 12.76 14.79
N THR A 48 2.08 13.83 13.99
CA THR A 48 2.82 15.10 14.21
C THR A 48 2.49 15.70 15.57
N TRP A 49 1.21 15.70 15.97
CA TRP A 49 0.81 16.13 17.30
C TRP A 49 1.48 15.29 18.39
N GLY A 50 1.42 13.95 18.26
CA GLY A 50 2.04 13.01 19.20
C GLY A 50 3.54 13.23 19.34
N PHE A 51 4.24 13.51 18.23
CA PHE A 51 5.65 13.89 18.28
C PHE A 51 5.89 15.16 19.12
N GLY A 52 5.04 16.18 18.96
CA GLY A 52 5.13 17.43 19.74
C GLY A 52 5.05 17.20 21.27
N LEU A 53 4.40 16.13 21.70
CA LEU A 53 4.30 15.75 23.12
C LEU A 53 5.57 15.07 23.67
N THR A 54 6.48 14.60 22.80
CA THR A 54 7.71 13.90 23.22
C THR A 54 8.82 14.84 23.71
N GLY A 55 8.72 16.15 23.39
CA GLY A 55 9.76 17.14 23.69
C GLY A 55 11.04 17.03 22.85
N LEU A 56 11.06 16.15 21.84
CA LEU A 56 12.21 16.00 20.94
C LEU A 56 12.36 17.20 19.98
N SER A 57 13.57 17.34 19.41
CA SER A 57 13.89 18.43 18.50
C SER A 57 13.11 18.36 17.19
N TRP A 58 12.49 19.48 16.77
CA TRP A 58 11.84 19.59 15.46
C TRP A 58 12.80 19.43 14.27
N TRP A 59 14.11 19.63 14.48
CA TRP A 59 15.11 19.30 13.46
C TRP A 59 15.22 17.79 13.23
N LEU A 60 15.10 16.98 14.29
CA LEU A 60 15.04 15.53 14.18
C LEU A 60 13.81 15.11 13.37
N TYR A 61 12.66 15.75 13.64
CA TYR A 61 11.43 15.53 12.90
C TYR A 61 11.62 15.82 11.41
N ALA A 62 12.07 17.03 11.05
CA ALA A 62 12.23 17.43 9.66
C ALA A 62 13.19 16.52 8.88
N LEU A 63 14.31 16.14 9.49
CA LEU A 63 15.32 15.30 8.83
C LEU A 63 14.81 13.86 8.63
N LEU A 64 14.24 13.25 9.68
CA LEU A 64 13.78 11.87 9.61
C LEU A 64 12.47 11.71 8.85
N PHE A 65 11.67 12.76 8.74
CA PHE A 65 10.43 12.75 7.97
C PHE A 65 10.68 12.47 6.48
N LEU A 66 11.83 12.88 5.92
CA LEU A 66 12.16 12.64 4.51
C LEU A 66 12.98 11.36 4.28
N LEU A 67 13.40 10.69 5.35
CA LEU A 67 14.27 9.52 5.26
C LEU A 67 13.63 8.31 4.55
N PRO A 68 12.35 7.96 4.78
CA PRO A 68 11.73 6.80 4.16
C PRO A 68 11.62 6.92 2.63
N ASP A 69 11.55 8.14 2.08
CA ASP A 69 11.53 8.40 0.63
C ASP A 69 12.83 8.00 -0.07
N LEU A 70 13.97 7.95 0.64
CA LEU A 70 15.22 7.44 0.06
C LEU A 70 15.10 5.99 -0.41
N SER A 71 14.08 5.25 0.05
CA SER A 71 13.73 3.92 -0.44
C SER A 71 13.49 3.85 -1.95
N PHE A 72 13.15 4.96 -2.61
CA PHE A 72 13.05 5.02 -4.07
C PHE A 72 14.37 4.65 -4.76
N ALA A 73 15.53 4.86 -4.14
CA ALA A 73 16.82 4.41 -4.65
C ALA A 73 16.90 2.88 -4.79
N GLY A 74 16.11 2.12 -4.03
CA GLY A 74 16.02 0.65 -4.15
C GLY A 74 15.53 0.18 -5.52
N TYR A 75 14.87 1.05 -6.30
CA TYR A 75 14.48 0.74 -7.68
C TYR A 75 15.66 0.68 -8.65
N LEU A 76 16.83 1.21 -8.28
CA LEU A 76 18.07 1.01 -9.03
C LEU A 76 18.48 -0.47 -9.06
N ALA A 77 18.11 -1.25 -8.03
CA ALA A 77 18.36 -2.69 -7.98
C ALA A 77 17.26 -3.53 -8.67
N GLY A 78 16.31 -2.87 -9.33
CA GLY A 78 15.25 -3.49 -10.13
C GLY A 78 13.84 -3.34 -9.53
N PRO A 79 12.78 -3.44 -10.36
CA PRO A 79 11.41 -3.09 -9.97
C PRO A 79 10.84 -3.89 -8.79
N ARG A 80 11.13 -5.19 -8.72
CA ARG A 80 10.63 -6.06 -7.64
C ARG A 80 11.28 -5.74 -6.30
N ARG A 81 12.60 -5.53 -6.27
CA ARG A 81 13.35 -5.20 -5.05
C ARG A 81 12.98 -3.81 -4.54
N GLY A 82 12.84 -2.85 -5.45
CA GLY A 82 12.34 -1.51 -5.13
C GLY A 82 10.93 -1.52 -4.53
N ALA A 83 10.00 -2.30 -5.10
CA ALA A 83 8.64 -2.41 -4.57
C ALA A 83 8.60 -3.04 -3.17
N ILE A 84 9.38 -4.10 -2.93
CA ILE A 84 9.48 -4.72 -1.60
C ILE A 84 10.04 -3.72 -0.57
N LEU A 85 11.14 -3.03 -0.90
CA LEU A 85 11.77 -2.07 0.01
C LEU A 85 10.85 -0.88 0.31
N TYR A 86 10.19 -0.34 -0.71
CA TYR A 86 9.23 0.75 -0.56
C TYR A 86 8.06 0.33 0.34
N ASN A 87 7.46 -0.84 0.08
CA ASN A 87 6.33 -1.34 0.88
C ASN A 87 6.71 -1.61 2.33
N ALA A 88 7.92 -2.13 2.58
CA ALA A 88 8.40 -2.34 3.95
C ALA A 88 8.52 -1.01 4.71
N LEU A 89 9.01 0.05 4.06
CA LEU A 89 9.19 1.37 4.66
C LEU A 89 7.90 2.22 4.71
N HIS A 90 6.89 1.90 3.89
CA HIS A 90 5.59 2.57 3.87
C HIS A 90 4.46 1.75 4.51
N SER A 91 4.82 0.69 5.24
CA SER A 91 3.90 -0.09 6.06
C SER A 91 3.76 0.52 7.45
N THR A 92 2.53 0.57 7.97
CA THR A 92 2.26 1.05 9.33
C THR A 92 2.64 0.06 10.42
N ILE A 93 3.04 -1.18 10.07
CA ILE A 93 3.38 -2.23 11.04
C ILE A 93 4.60 -1.83 11.87
N ALA A 94 5.69 -1.43 11.22
CA ALA A 94 6.92 -1.06 11.91
C ALA A 94 6.76 0.14 12.86
N PRO A 95 6.15 1.28 12.45
CA PRO A 95 5.90 2.37 13.39
C PRO A 95 4.92 1.98 14.50
N ALA A 96 3.94 1.11 14.25
CA ALA A 96 3.04 0.64 15.31
C ALA A 96 3.78 -0.19 16.38
N VAL A 97 4.66 -1.10 15.97
CA VAL A 97 5.50 -1.88 16.89
C VAL A 97 6.43 -0.96 17.68
N LEU A 98 7.05 0.03 17.02
CA LEU A 98 7.95 0.98 17.66
C LEU A 98 7.22 1.90 18.65
N ALA A 99 6.00 2.32 18.32
CA ALA A 99 5.13 3.08 19.22
C ALA A 99 4.76 2.23 20.45
N GLY A 100 4.37 0.97 20.25
CA GLY A 100 4.10 0.04 21.35
C GLY A 100 5.30 -0.13 22.27
N TRP A 101 6.50 -0.26 21.71
CA TRP A 101 7.74 -0.31 22.48
C TRP A 101 7.98 0.98 23.29
N GLY A 102 7.85 2.15 22.67
CA GLY A 102 8.01 3.44 23.35
C GLY A 102 7.00 3.65 24.48
N LEU A 103 5.76 3.19 24.30
CA LEU A 103 4.75 3.22 25.37
C LEU A 103 5.09 2.26 26.51
N LEU A 104 5.64 1.09 26.23
CA LEU A 104 6.05 0.11 27.24
C LEU A 104 7.27 0.56 28.06
N THR A 105 8.24 1.20 27.41
CA THR A 105 9.47 1.66 28.09
C THR A 105 9.33 3.06 28.69
N GLY A 106 8.35 3.86 28.24
CA GLY A 106 8.19 5.26 28.63
C GLY A 106 9.24 6.19 28.02
N GLU A 107 10.08 5.68 27.09
CA GLU A 107 11.15 6.45 26.49
C GLU A 107 10.61 7.37 25.37
N PRO A 108 10.97 8.66 25.36
CA PRO A 108 10.48 9.61 24.36
C PRO A 108 11.03 9.32 22.96
N LEU A 109 12.24 8.77 22.86
CA LEU A 109 12.91 8.55 21.57
C LEU A 109 12.19 7.52 20.69
N PRO A 110 11.90 6.27 21.12
CA PRO A 110 11.14 5.32 20.30
C PRO A 110 9.77 5.84 19.89
N LEU A 111 9.07 6.51 20.81
CA LEU A 111 7.75 7.08 20.55
C LEU A 111 7.83 8.20 19.50
N GLY A 112 8.84 9.07 19.59
CA GLY A 112 9.07 10.13 18.62
C GLY A 112 9.47 9.62 17.25
N LEU A 113 10.34 8.60 17.18
CA LEU A 113 10.71 7.95 15.92
C LEU A 113 9.49 7.29 15.26
N ALA A 114 8.65 6.61 16.03
CA ALA A 114 7.42 6.01 15.55
C ALA A 114 6.44 7.07 15.03
N ALA A 115 6.31 8.20 15.74
CA ALA A 115 5.46 9.31 15.36
C ALA A 115 5.92 9.98 14.05
N ILE A 116 7.22 10.25 13.88
CA ILE A 116 7.75 10.80 12.62
C ILE A 116 7.47 9.86 11.45
N TRP A 117 7.72 8.57 11.65
CA TRP A 117 7.53 7.58 10.61
C TRP A 117 6.05 7.42 10.24
N ALA A 118 5.16 7.34 11.22
CA ALA A 118 3.71 7.31 10.99
C ALA A 118 3.22 8.58 10.28
N ALA A 119 3.74 9.75 10.65
CA ALA A 119 3.41 11.01 10.01
C ALA A 119 3.80 11.01 8.53
N HIS A 120 4.99 10.53 8.20
CA HIS A 120 5.43 10.39 6.82
C HIS A 120 4.52 9.45 6.01
N ILE A 121 4.17 8.28 6.55
CA ILE A 121 3.23 7.35 5.89
C ILE A 121 1.85 8.01 5.68
N GLY A 122 1.38 8.77 6.67
CA GLY A 122 0.12 9.52 6.57
C GLY A 122 0.15 10.57 5.45
N PHE A 123 1.25 11.31 5.34
CA PHE A 123 1.48 12.28 4.27
C PHE A 123 1.44 11.62 2.89
N ASP A 124 2.13 10.49 2.73
CA ASP A 124 2.17 9.75 1.47
C ASP A 124 0.76 9.27 1.07
N ARG A 125 0.03 8.66 2.02
CA ARG A 125 -1.35 8.19 1.81
C ARG A 125 -2.33 9.31 1.50
N MET A 126 -2.19 10.47 2.15
CA MET A 126 -2.98 11.66 1.86
C MET A 126 -2.79 12.11 0.41
N LEU A 127 -1.55 12.15 -0.07
CA LEU A 127 -1.24 12.50 -1.46
C LEU A 127 -1.69 11.42 -2.46
N GLY A 128 -2.01 10.23 -1.97
CA GLY A 128 -2.43 9.08 -2.78
C GLY A 128 -1.28 8.19 -3.22
N TYR A 129 -0.10 8.36 -2.62
CA TYR A 129 0.95 7.36 -2.64
C TYR A 129 0.55 6.24 -1.68
N GLY A 130 0.63 5.00 -2.14
CA GLY A 130 0.19 3.83 -1.38
C GLY A 130 1.07 2.64 -1.68
N LEU A 131 0.83 1.52 -0.98
CA LEU A 131 1.55 0.27 -1.23
C LEU A 131 1.54 -0.06 -2.73
N LYS A 132 2.74 -0.37 -3.24
CA LYS A 132 3.00 -0.60 -4.65
C LYS A 132 2.80 -2.07 -4.99
N TYR A 133 2.09 -2.35 -6.07
CA TYR A 133 2.00 -3.68 -6.67
C TYR A 133 3.27 -3.98 -7.46
N ALA A 134 3.65 -5.26 -7.49
CA ALA A 134 4.88 -5.73 -8.14
C ALA A 134 4.82 -5.75 -9.68
N SER A 135 3.67 -5.43 -10.29
CA SER A 135 3.42 -5.51 -11.74
C SER A 135 4.06 -4.38 -12.54
N ALA A 136 4.09 -3.15 -12.00
CA ALA A 136 4.73 -1.99 -12.61
C ALA A 136 4.94 -0.87 -11.58
N PHE A 137 5.95 -0.01 -11.78
CA PHE A 137 6.30 1.11 -10.89
C PHE A 137 5.12 2.06 -10.59
N GLY A 138 4.14 2.12 -11.49
CA GLY A 138 2.97 2.99 -11.37
C GLY A 138 1.79 2.38 -10.63
N ASP A 139 1.70 1.06 -10.45
CA ASP A 139 0.51 0.44 -9.87
C ASP A 139 0.56 0.51 -8.34
N THR A 140 -0.22 1.38 -7.73
CA THR A 140 -0.40 1.43 -6.26
C THR A 140 -1.78 0.93 -5.90
N HIS A 141 -2.03 0.52 -4.65
CA HIS A 141 -3.40 0.19 -4.19
C HIS A 141 -4.41 1.34 -4.39
N LEU A 142 -3.93 2.58 -4.54
CA LEU A 142 -4.72 3.78 -4.83
C LEU A 142 -4.70 4.17 -6.31
N GLY A 143 -4.41 3.26 -7.23
CA GLY A 143 -4.43 3.55 -8.67
C GLY A 143 -3.05 3.65 -9.31
N ARG A 144 -3.07 3.74 -10.64
CA ARG A 144 -1.88 3.89 -11.47
C ARG A 144 -1.38 5.35 -11.48
N ILE A 145 -0.13 5.58 -11.09
CA ILE A 145 0.54 6.88 -11.20
C ILE A 145 1.17 7.01 -12.61
N GLY A 146 0.61 7.92 -13.43
CA GLY A 146 1.06 8.22 -14.79
C GLY A 146 -0.06 8.84 -15.64
N ARG A 147 0.29 9.70 -16.60
CA ARG A 147 -0.66 10.40 -17.48
C ARG A 147 -1.49 9.37 -18.25
N GLN A 148 -2.82 9.42 -18.12
CA GLN A 148 -3.71 8.73 -19.04
C GLN A 148 -3.39 9.22 -20.46
N ARG A 149 -2.87 8.34 -21.30
CA ARG A 149 -2.89 8.57 -22.73
C ARG A 149 -4.36 8.43 -23.12
N LYS A 150 -5.04 9.57 -23.30
CA LYS A 150 -6.34 9.62 -23.99
C LYS A 150 -6.20 8.81 -25.28
N GLY A 151 -7.23 8.02 -25.56
CA GLY A 151 -7.26 6.97 -26.55
C GLY A 151 -6.69 7.33 -27.92
N ALA A 152 -6.23 6.29 -28.60
CA ALA A 152 -6.19 6.19 -30.04
C ALA A 152 -7.00 4.95 -30.40
#